data_AF-A0A1G2I6A1-F1
#
_entry.id   AF-A0A1G2I6A1-F1
#
_cell.length_a   1.000
_cell.length_b   1.000
_cell.length_c   1.000
_cell.angle_alpha   90.00
_cell.angle_beta   90.00
_cell.angle_gamma   90.00
#
_symmetry.space_group_name_H-M   'P 1'
#
loop_
_entity.id
_entity.type
_entity.pdbx_description
1 polymer ?
#
loop_
_entity_poly.entity_id
_entity_poly.type
_entity_poly.pdbx_seq_one_letter_code
_entity_poly.pdbx_strand_id
1 'polypeptide(L)'
;MEEEIVRKLKLALGEPIEKEKDVVYVLAEIRKLLEGNKIKSVYPILNFYCNWALHPEIDKTSSVRSILEKIEQGILSKKYNVWAVWAMIDFEEFHREMGLFLNKFDIVDQFGNRKYWENFRTLLVDILIDCPLKPSYGDIEEFRFIKSSERGEIDFMITFKNNKHIPMRGSFSFLDAEAIIEKHKKSSNPIV
;
A
#
# COMPACT_ATOMS: atom_id res chain seq x y z
N MET A 1 2.84 -11.17 26.84
CA MET A 1 2.07 -11.35 25.58
C MET A 1 2.69 -10.52 24.47
N GLU A 2 2.89 -9.22 24.67
CA GLU A 2 3.59 -8.34 23.72
C GLU A 2 4.99 -8.84 23.36
N GLU A 3 5.85 -9.10 24.34
CA GLU A 3 7.22 -9.58 24.11
C GLU A 3 7.27 -10.83 23.21
N GLU A 4 6.32 -11.74 23.40
CA GLU A 4 6.23 -12.96 22.60
C GLU A 4 5.79 -12.67 21.16
N ILE A 5 4.87 -11.71 20.96
CA ILE A 5 4.46 -11.25 19.63
C ILE A 5 5.63 -10.54 18.94
N VAL A 6 6.36 -9.67 19.65
CA VAL A 6 7.57 -9.01 19.13
C VAL A 6 8.62 -10.04 18.74
N ARG A 7 8.86 -11.05 19.58
CA ARG A 7 9.81 -12.14 19.28
C ARG A 7 9.41 -12.90 18.01
N LYS A 8 8.13 -13.24 17.86
CA LYS A 8 7.59 -13.90 16.66
C LYS A 8 7.74 -13.04 15.41
N LEU A 9 7.46 -11.75 15.52
CA LEU A 9 7.59 -10.81 14.41
C LEU A 9 9.06 -10.62 14.01
N LYS A 10 9.98 -10.53 14.98
CA LYS A 10 11.44 -10.49 14.74
C LYS A 10 11.91 -11.72 13.97
N LEU A 11 11.43 -12.92 14.34
CA LEU A 11 11.79 -14.15 13.63
C LEU A 11 11.24 -14.17 12.20
N ALA A 12 9.96 -13.83 12.01
CA ALA A 12 9.36 -13.84 10.67
C ALA A 12 10.00 -12.81 9.73
N LEU A 13 10.33 -11.62 10.24
CA LEU A 13 11.03 -10.62 9.44
C LEU A 13 12.51 -10.97 9.22
N GLY A 14 13.13 -11.74 10.13
CA GLY A 14 14.50 -12.23 9.97
C GLY A 14 14.68 -13.27 8.87
N GLU A 15 13.59 -13.86 8.36
CA GLU A 15 13.59 -14.81 7.26
C GLU A 15 13.15 -14.15 5.94
N PRO A 16 13.54 -14.72 4.78
CA PRO A 16 13.01 -14.29 3.49
C PRO A 16 11.49 -14.44 3.41
N ILE A 17 10.82 -13.45 2.82
CA ILE A 17 9.39 -13.51 2.52
C ILE A 17 9.23 -14.10 1.13
N GLU A 18 8.67 -15.31 1.06
CA GLU A 18 8.59 -16.12 -0.17
C GLU A 18 7.16 -16.46 -0.58
N LYS A 19 6.21 -16.45 0.37
CA LYS A 19 4.82 -16.87 0.13
C LYS A 19 3.83 -15.89 0.77
N GLU A 20 2.60 -15.87 0.25
CA GLU A 20 1.51 -15.05 0.79
C GLU A 20 1.29 -15.27 2.30
N LYS A 21 1.40 -16.52 2.77
CA LYS A 21 1.27 -16.86 4.19
C LYS A 21 2.26 -16.10 5.09
N ASP A 22 3.44 -15.75 4.57
CA ASP A 22 4.48 -15.04 5.33
C ASP A 22 4.06 -13.58 5.52
N VAL A 23 3.55 -12.94 4.46
CA VAL A 23 2.97 -11.59 4.52
C VAL A 23 1.77 -11.54 5.46
N VAL A 24 0.83 -12.49 5.32
CA VAL A 24 -0.35 -12.61 6.19
C VAL A 24 0.08 -12.75 7.65
N TYR A 25 1.07 -13.59 7.94
CA TYR A 25 1.60 -13.77 9.29
C TYR A 25 2.20 -12.47 9.85
N VAL A 26 3.04 -11.78 9.08
CA VAL A 26 3.64 -10.49 9.46
C VAL A 26 2.54 -9.47 9.79
N LEU A 27 1.55 -9.29 8.90
CA LEU A 27 0.46 -8.34 9.12
C LEU A 27 -0.43 -8.72 10.31
N ALA A 28 -0.64 -10.01 10.56
CA ALA A 28 -1.39 -10.48 11.72
C ALA A 28 -0.66 -10.18 13.04
N GLU A 29 0.65 -10.41 13.13
CA GLU A 29 1.43 -10.09 14.33
C GLU A 29 1.52 -8.57 14.56
N ILE A 30 1.70 -7.77 13.50
CA ILE A 30 1.65 -6.30 13.58
C ILE A 30 0.29 -5.84 14.12
N ARG A 31 -0.82 -6.35 13.56
CA ARG A 31 -2.16 -6.01 14.03
C ARG A 31 -2.31 -6.29 15.52
N LYS A 32 -1.90 -7.46 16.01
CA LYS A 32 -1.96 -7.79 17.45
C LYS A 32 -1.23 -6.77 18.31
N LEU A 33 -0.05 -6.31 17.90
CA LEU A 33 0.69 -5.26 18.60
C LEU A 33 -0.07 -3.93 18.58
N LEU A 34 -0.62 -3.53 17.43
CA LEU A 34 -1.41 -2.30 17.30
C LEU A 34 -2.65 -2.31 18.21
N GLU A 35 -3.38 -3.44 18.29
CA GLU A 35 -4.57 -3.55 19.16
C GLU A 35 -4.17 -3.65 20.64
N GLY A 36 -3.20 -4.51 20.97
CA GLY A 36 -2.73 -4.73 22.34
C GLY A 36 -2.18 -3.47 23.00
N ASN A 37 -1.51 -2.62 22.22
CA ASN A 37 -0.95 -1.35 22.69
C ASN A 37 -1.90 -0.15 22.53
N LYS A 38 -3.07 -0.33 21.92
CA LYS A 38 -4.03 0.77 21.64
C LYS A 38 -3.44 1.91 20.79
N ILE A 39 -2.56 1.58 19.83
CA ILE A 39 -1.84 2.53 18.98
C ILE A 39 -2.32 2.52 17.52
N LYS A 40 -3.48 1.92 17.22
CA LYS A 40 -4.05 1.90 15.86
C LYS A 40 -4.22 3.29 15.24
N SER A 41 -4.57 4.30 16.04
CA SER A 41 -4.71 5.68 15.56
C SER A 41 -3.38 6.39 15.29
N VAL A 42 -2.27 5.86 15.81
CA VAL A 42 -0.91 6.36 15.53
C VAL A 42 -0.42 5.84 14.18
N TYR A 43 -0.86 4.64 13.80
CA TYR A 43 -0.49 3.98 12.53
C TYR A 43 -1.74 3.60 11.71
N PRO A 44 -2.55 4.59 11.29
CA PRO A 44 -3.83 4.35 10.65
C PRO A 44 -3.73 3.66 9.29
N ILE A 45 -2.66 3.90 8.52
CA ILE A 45 -2.43 3.30 7.20
C ILE A 45 -1.92 1.86 7.37
N LEU A 46 -0.96 1.64 8.27
CA LEU A 46 -0.49 0.29 8.63
C LEU A 46 -1.64 -0.58 9.13
N ASN A 47 -2.46 -0.06 10.03
CA ASN A 47 -3.64 -0.76 10.52
C ASN A 47 -4.63 -1.04 9.38
N PHE A 48 -4.83 -0.10 8.44
CA PHE A 48 -5.70 -0.32 7.29
C PHE A 48 -5.25 -1.51 6.44
N TYR A 49 -3.98 -1.55 6.03
CA TYR A 49 -3.45 -2.67 5.24
C TYR A 49 -3.43 -4.00 6.01
N CYS A 50 -3.18 -3.97 7.32
CA CYS A 50 -3.31 -5.17 8.15
C CYS A 50 -4.74 -5.73 8.15
N ASN A 51 -5.74 -4.85 8.16
CA ASN A 51 -7.13 -5.29 8.04
C ASN A 51 -7.40 -5.76 6.60
N TRP A 52 -6.94 -5.02 5.60
CA TRP A 52 -7.24 -5.33 4.20
C TRP A 52 -6.76 -6.71 3.78
N ALA A 53 -5.55 -7.10 4.16
CA ALA A 53 -5.01 -8.42 3.84
C ALA A 53 -5.69 -9.58 4.61
N LEU A 54 -6.51 -9.30 5.63
CA LEU A 54 -7.13 -10.31 6.51
C LEU A 54 -8.66 -10.37 6.38
N HIS A 55 -9.26 -9.46 5.61
CA HIS A 55 -10.70 -9.36 5.46
C HIS A 55 -11.06 -9.53 3.98
N PRO A 56 -12.02 -10.41 3.64
CA PRO A 56 -12.39 -10.69 2.25
C PRO A 56 -12.97 -9.46 1.53
N GLU A 57 -13.57 -8.54 2.29
CA GLU A 57 -14.03 -7.24 1.81
C GLU A 57 -13.82 -6.19 2.91
N ILE A 58 -13.51 -4.96 2.52
CA ILE A 58 -13.43 -3.81 3.44
C ILE A 58 -14.35 -2.68 3.01
N ASP A 59 -15.25 -2.31 3.92
CA ASP A 59 -16.13 -1.13 3.86
C ASP A 59 -15.61 0.04 4.74
N LYS A 60 -14.80 -0.27 5.76
CA LYS A 60 -14.15 0.70 6.66
C LYS A 60 -12.88 1.28 6.05
N THR A 61 -13.05 2.15 5.05
CA THR A 61 -11.94 2.78 4.30
C THR A 61 -11.55 4.18 4.81
N SER A 62 -11.97 4.56 6.03
CA SER A 62 -11.75 5.92 6.56
C SER A 62 -10.28 6.36 6.59
N SER A 63 -9.35 5.43 6.84
CA SER A 63 -7.90 5.73 6.86
C SER A 63 -7.36 6.14 5.48
N VAL A 64 -7.95 5.63 4.40
CA VAL A 64 -7.53 5.91 3.01
C VAL A 64 -8.55 6.79 2.27
N ARG A 65 -9.49 7.40 3.00
CA ARG A 65 -10.56 8.19 2.41
C ARG A 65 -10.05 9.35 1.58
N SER A 66 -9.08 10.09 2.11
CA SER A 66 -8.48 11.23 1.41
C SER A 66 -7.78 10.80 0.11
N ILE A 67 -7.19 9.59 0.07
CA ILE A 67 -6.57 9.02 -1.11
C ILE A 67 -7.65 8.69 -2.15
N LEU A 68 -8.70 7.96 -1.75
CA LEU A 68 -9.81 7.58 -2.62
C LEU A 68 -10.57 8.80 -3.19
N GLU A 69 -10.85 9.81 -2.37
CA GLU A 69 -11.50 11.05 -2.82
C GLU A 69 -10.63 11.82 -3.84
N LYS A 70 -9.30 11.85 -3.67
CA LYS A 70 -8.39 12.46 -4.65
C LYS A 70 -8.33 11.68 -5.96
N ILE A 71 -8.37 10.35 -5.90
CA ILE A 71 -8.45 9.48 -7.08
C ILE A 71 -9.75 9.78 -7.84
N GLU A 72 -10.87 9.76 -7.14
CA GLU A 72 -12.20 10.07 -7.68
C GLU A 72 -12.22 11.44 -8.37
N GLN A 73 -11.79 12.49 -7.67
CA GLN A 73 -11.76 13.85 -8.23
C GLN A 73 -10.86 13.95 -9.46
N GLY A 74 -9.69 13.30 -9.46
CA GLY A 74 -8.77 13.28 -10.60
C GLY A 74 -9.39 12.62 -11.83
N ILE A 75 -10.15 11.54 -11.63
CA ILE A 75 -10.84 10.82 -12.71
C ILE A 75 -12.04 11.62 -13.23
N LEU A 76 -12.93 12.08 -12.33
CA LEU A 76 -14.15 12.80 -12.71
C LEU A 76 -13.87 14.14 -13.39
N SER A 77 -12.84 14.86 -12.94
CA SER A 77 -12.44 16.13 -13.54
C SER A 77 -11.69 15.97 -14.87
N LYS A 78 -11.38 14.74 -15.30
CA LYS A 78 -10.46 14.41 -16.40
C LYS A 78 -9.06 15.02 -16.26
N LYS A 79 -8.74 15.58 -15.09
CA LYS A 79 -7.41 16.02 -14.69
C LYS A 79 -6.80 14.88 -13.91
N TYR A 80 -6.44 13.81 -14.61
CA TYR A 80 -5.89 12.59 -14.03
C TYR A 80 -4.87 12.93 -12.93
N ASN A 81 -5.27 12.76 -11.67
CA ASN A 81 -4.39 12.98 -10.55
C ASN A 81 -3.60 11.69 -10.29
N VAL A 82 -2.58 11.50 -11.12
CA VAL A 82 -1.66 10.36 -11.06
C VAL A 82 -1.05 10.19 -9.66
N TRP A 83 -0.81 11.28 -8.93
CA TRP A 83 -0.23 11.24 -7.59
C TRP A 83 -1.12 10.55 -6.55
N ALA A 84 -2.44 10.74 -6.63
CA ALA A 84 -3.35 10.13 -5.67
C ALA A 84 -3.49 8.62 -5.89
N VAL A 85 -3.50 8.22 -7.16
CA VAL A 85 -3.42 6.81 -7.54
C VAL A 85 -2.08 6.24 -7.08
N TRP A 86 -0.98 6.96 -7.31
CA TRP A 86 0.37 6.55 -6.90
C TRP A 86 0.46 6.27 -5.42
N ALA A 87 0.01 7.19 -4.56
CA ALA A 87 0.02 7.01 -3.11
C ALA A 87 -0.75 5.75 -2.63
N MET A 88 -1.70 5.25 -3.43
CA MET A 88 -2.41 4.00 -3.14
C MET A 88 -1.64 2.77 -3.63
N ILE A 89 -0.99 2.84 -4.79
CA ILE A 89 -0.35 1.69 -5.45
C ILE A 89 1.13 1.53 -5.12
N ASP A 90 1.83 2.58 -4.69
CA ASP A 90 3.25 2.55 -4.34
C ASP A 90 3.50 2.05 -2.92
N PHE A 91 2.44 2.05 -2.09
CA PHE A 91 2.47 1.72 -0.67
C PHE A 91 3.45 2.59 0.14
N GLU A 92 3.73 3.83 -0.30
CA GLU A 92 4.71 4.72 0.34
C GLU A 92 4.33 5.05 1.78
N GLU A 93 3.09 5.48 2.02
CA GLU A 93 2.62 5.80 3.37
C GLU A 93 2.61 4.56 4.28
N PHE A 94 2.29 3.40 3.72
CA PHE A 94 2.31 2.12 4.42
C PHE A 94 3.73 1.70 4.79
N HIS A 95 4.69 1.81 3.85
CA HIS A 95 6.11 1.54 4.08
C HIS A 95 6.69 2.46 5.16
N ARG A 96 6.35 3.76 5.09
CA ARG A 96 6.75 4.74 6.09
C ARG A 96 6.22 4.40 7.49
N GLU A 97 4.93 4.10 7.61
CA GLU A 97 4.36 3.71 8.91
C GLU A 97 4.92 2.38 9.42
N MET A 98 5.19 1.42 8.52
CA MET A 98 5.87 0.17 8.85
C MET A 98 7.24 0.43 9.49
N GLY A 99 8.10 1.24 8.86
CA GLY A 99 9.42 1.56 9.41
C GLY A 99 9.36 2.25 10.77
N LEU A 100 8.43 3.20 10.94
CA LEU A 100 8.21 3.86 12.25
C LEU A 100 7.71 2.89 13.33
N PHE A 101 6.84 1.95 12.94
CA PHE A 101 6.34 0.91 13.84
C PHE A 101 7.46 -0.05 14.25
N LEU A 102 8.26 -0.54 13.31
CA LEU A 102 9.37 -1.45 13.60
C LEU A 102 10.40 -0.82 14.52
N ASN A 103 10.74 0.46 14.29
CA ASN A 103 11.62 1.23 15.17
C ASN A 103 11.06 1.32 16.61
N LYS A 104 9.76 1.61 16.76
CA LYS A 104 9.11 1.69 18.08
C LYS A 104 9.27 0.40 18.91
N PHE A 105 9.28 -0.77 18.25
CA PHE A 105 9.42 -2.08 18.91
C PHE A 105 10.84 -2.66 18.84
N ASP A 106 11.83 -1.86 18.43
CA ASP A 106 13.23 -2.27 18.29
C ASP A 106 13.38 -3.52 17.40
N ILE A 107 12.65 -3.52 16.28
CA ILE A 107 12.69 -4.57 15.26
C ILE A 107 13.51 -4.03 14.08
N VAL A 108 14.44 -4.84 13.59
CA VAL A 108 15.26 -4.48 12.42
C VAL A 108 14.35 -4.30 11.21
N ASP A 109 14.44 -3.13 10.59
CA ASP A 109 13.70 -2.82 9.38
C ASP A 109 14.36 -3.46 8.14
N GLN A 110 13.86 -4.63 7.76
CA GLN A 110 14.27 -5.32 6.53
C GLN A 110 13.72 -4.66 5.27
N PHE A 111 12.71 -3.81 5.38
CA PHE A 111 12.06 -3.17 4.24
C PHE A 111 12.89 -2.01 3.65
N GLY A 112 13.99 -1.63 4.30
CA GLY A 112 15.04 -0.82 3.67
C GLY A 112 15.80 -1.56 2.56
N ASN A 113 15.75 -2.89 2.53
CA ASN A 113 16.29 -3.68 1.43
C ASN A 113 15.30 -3.71 0.26
N ARG A 114 15.71 -3.15 -0.89
CA ARG A 114 14.87 -3.05 -2.10
C ARG A 114 14.25 -4.39 -2.53
N LYS A 115 15.04 -5.47 -2.57
CA LYS A 115 14.56 -6.79 -3.01
C LYS A 115 13.56 -7.40 -2.02
N TYR A 116 13.83 -7.24 -0.73
CA TYR A 116 12.92 -7.69 0.33
C TYR A 116 11.57 -6.96 0.24
N TRP A 117 11.62 -5.65 0.05
CA TRP A 117 10.43 -4.81 -0.11
C TRP A 117 9.64 -5.12 -1.39
N GLU A 118 10.31 -5.29 -2.52
CA GLU A 118 9.68 -5.67 -3.79
C GLU A 118 8.96 -7.02 -3.67
N ASN A 119 9.59 -8.01 -3.04
CA ASN A 119 8.97 -9.31 -2.79
C ASN A 119 7.74 -9.18 -1.88
N PHE A 120 7.86 -8.46 -0.75
CA PHE A 120 6.75 -8.24 0.17
C PHE A 120 5.56 -7.59 -0.53
N ARG A 121 5.79 -6.51 -1.29
CA ARG A 121 4.73 -5.80 -2.01
C ARG A 121 4.07 -6.65 -3.08
N THR A 122 4.84 -7.46 -3.81
CA THR A 122 4.29 -8.34 -4.84
C THR A 122 3.30 -9.32 -4.21
N LEU A 123 3.72 -9.99 -3.14
CA LEU A 123 2.87 -10.93 -2.40
C LEU A 123 1.69 -10.24 -1.71
N LEU A 124 1.87 -9.00 -1.24
CA LEU A 124 0.76 -8.20 -0.71
C LEU A 124 -0.29 -7.91 -1.79
N VAL A 125 0.13 -7.48 -2.99
CA VAL A 125 -0.81 -7.24 -4.10
C VAL A 125 -1.53 -8.53 -4.48
N ASP A 126 -0.83 -9.68 -4.52
CA ASP A 126 -1.46 -10.98 -4.79
C ASP A 126 -2.58 -11.29 -3.79
N ILE A 127 -2.37 -11.03 -2.49
CA ILE A 127 -3.42 -11.16 -1.47
C ILE A 127 -4.58 -10.19 -1.71
N LEU A 128 -4.29 -8.94 -2.08
CA LEU A 128 -5.30 -7.89 -2.20
C LEU A 128 -6.10 -7.96 -3.51
N ILE A 129 -5.67 -8.71 -4.52
CA ILE A 129 -6.44 -8.94 -5.77
C ILE A 129 -7.81 -9.56 -5.49
N ASP A 130 -7.89 -10.42 -4.47
CA ASP A 130 -9.11 -11.13 -4.09
C ASP A 130 -9.92 -10.38 -3.02
N CYS A 131 -9.46 -9.20 -2.60
CA CYS A 131 -10.09 -8.41 -1.53
C CYS A 131 -10.42 -6.99 -2.04
N PRO A 132 -11.57 -6.75 -2.68
CA PRO A 132 -11.95 -5.42 -3.14
C PRO A 132 -12.22 -4.46 -1.97
N LEU A 133 -11.93 -3.18 -2.19
CA LEU A 133 -12.41 -2.08 -1.34
C LEU A 133 -13.75 -1.60 -1.86
N LYS A 134 -14.72 -1.44 -0.95
CA LYS A 134 -16.06 -0.94 -1.28
C LYS A 134 -16.38 0.29 -0.42
N PRO A 135 -15.92 1.48 -0.84
CA PRO A 135 -16.18 2.71 -0.09
C PRO A 135 -17.69 2.98 0.03
N SER A 136 -18.14 3.35 1.23
CA SER A 136 -19.54 3.75 1.47
C SER A 136 -19.83 5.23 1.15
N TYR A 137 -18.84 5.95 0.61
CA TYR A 137 -18.89 7.38 0.28
C TYR A 137 -18.39 7.61 -1.15
N GLY A 138 -18.60 8.82 -1.68
CA GLY A 138 -18.19 9.19 -3.03
C GLY A 138 -18.99 8.47 -4.12
N ASP A 139 -18.47 8.51 -5.34
CA ASP A 139 -18.96 7.84 -6.53
C ASP A 139 -18.23 6.53 -6.84
N ILE A 140 -17.07 6.27 -6.21
CA ILE A 140 -16.41 4.96 -6.26
C ILE A 140 -17.28 3.92 -5.55
N GLU A 141 -17.69 2.90 -6.30
CA GLU A 141 -18.36 1.70 -5.79
C GLU A 141 -17.36 0.64 -5.37
N GLU A 142 -16.30 0.45 -6.18
CA GLU A 142 -15.29 -0.57 -5.93
C GLU A 142 -13.90 -0.10 -6.40
N PHE A 143 -12.87 -0.37 -5.59
CA PHE A 143 -11.47 -0.36 -5.99
C PHE A 143 -10.90 -1.76 -5.78
N ARG A 144 -10.24 -2.33 -6.79
CA ARG A 144 -9.58 -3.63 -6.67
C ARG A 144 -8.29 -3.69 -7.48
N PHE A 145 -7.33 -4.44 -6.97
CA PHE A 145 -6.19 -4.87 -7.77
C PHE A 145 -6.60 -5.99 -8.73
N ILE A 146 -5.92 -6.08 -9.86
CA ILE A 146 -6.05 -7.16 -10.84
C ILE A 146 -4.66 -7.63 -11.25
N LYS A 147 -4.54 -8.90 -11.64
CA LYS A 147 -3.25 -9.46 -12.07
C LYS A 147 -2.72 -8.72 -13.28
N SER A 148 -1.52 -8.17 -13.15
CA SER A 148 -0.81 -7.60 -14.29
C SER A 148 -0.25 -8.69 -15.20
N SER A 149 -0.27 -8.44 -16.50
CA SER A 149 0.40 -9.26 -17.51
C SER A 149 1.93 -9.08 -17.55
N GLU A 150 2.44 -8.03 -16.89
CA GLU A 150 3.83 -7.58 -16.98
C GLU A 150 4.51 -7.57 -15.61
N ARG A 151 5.76 -8.05 -15.56
CA ARG A 151 6.52 -8.16 -14.32
C ARG A 151 6.87 -6.77 -13.78
N GLY A 152 6.43 -6.46 -12.56
CA GLY A 152 6.67 -5.16 -11.93
C GLY A 152 5.63 -4.08 -12.27
N GLU A 153 4.57 -4.45 -12.98
CA GLU A 153 3.39 -3.60 -13.17
C GLU A 153 2.28 -4.02 -12.20
N ILE A 154 1.46 -3.07 -11.76
CA ILE A 154 0.18 -3.32 -11.09
C ILE A 154 -0.94 -2.82 -11.98
N ASP A 155 -1.90 -3.69 -12.23
CA ASP A 155 -3.16 -3.28 -12.82
C ASP A 155 -4.20 -3.15 -11.70
N PHE A 156 -5.06 -2.14 -11.78
CA PHE A 156 -6.18 -1.96 -10.87
C PHE A 156 -7.43 -1.50 -11.63
N MET A 157 -8.59 -1.75 -11.04
CA MET A 157 -9.87 -1.39 -11.62
C MET A 157 -10.68 -0.58 -10.61
N ILE A 158 -11.27 0.51 -11.10
CA ILE A 158 -12.21 1.33 -10.35
C ILE A 158 -13.57 1.23 -11.01
N THR A 159 -14.58 0.86 -10.23
CA THR A 159 -15.98 0.87 -10.61
C THR A 159 -16.66 2.05 -9.94
N PHE A 160 -17.40 2.83 -10.73
CA PHE A 160 -18.22 3.93 -10.23
C PHE A 160 -19.68 3.50 -10.16
N LYS A 161 -20.46 4.08 -9.23
CA LYS A 161 -21.89 3.79 -8.99
C LYS A 161 -22.80 3.95 -10.21
N ASN A 162 -22.35 4.65 -11.24
CA ASN A 162 -23.04 4.75 -12.53
C ASN A 162 -22.70 3.57 -13.48
N ASN A 163 -22.16 2.47 -12.95
CA ASN A 163 -21.67 1.30 -13.67
C ASN A 163 -20.58 1.61 -14.71
N LYS A 164 -19.84 2.70 -14.53
CA LYS A 164 -18.67 3.00 -15.37
C LYS A 164 -17.45 2.33 -14.77
N HIS A 165 -16.87 1.40 -15.52
CA HIS A 165 -15.58 0.80 -15.19
C HIS A 165 -14.45 1.58 -15.86
N ILE A 166 -13.42 1.90 -15.09
CA ILE A 166 -12.22 2.57 -15.59
C ILE A 166 -11.03 1.69 -15.22
N PRO A 167 -10.52 0.88 -16.15
CA PRO A 167 -9.29 0.15 -15.94
C PRO A 167 -8.12 1.13 -15.94
N MET A 168 -7.20 0.96 -15.00
CA MET A 168 -6.01 1.78 -14.88
C MET A 168 -4.80 0.89 -14.64
N ARG A 169 -3.70 1.21 -15.31
CA ARG A 169 -2.42 0.52 -15.17
C ARG A 169 -1.43 1.48 -14.51
N GLY A 170 -0.65 0.96 -13.56
CA GLY A 170 0.46 1.67 -12.94
C GLY A 170 1.69 0.78 -12.83
N SER A 171 2.88 1.35 -12.96
CA SER A 171 4.13 0.59 -12.85
C SER A 171 4.82 0.80 -11.52
N PHE A 172 5.36 -0.27 -10.92
CA PHE A 172 6.34 -0.14 -9.83
C PHE A 172 7.72 0.31 -10.34
N SER A 173 8.00 0.16 -11.64
CA SER A 173 9.32 0.47 -12.22
C SER A 173 9.66 1.97 -12.25
N PHE A 174 8.70 2.84 -11.91
CA PHE A 174 8.96 4.27 -11.69
C PHE A 174 9.72 4.56 -10.38
N LEU A 175 10.04 3.56 -9.56
CA LEU A 175 10.89 3.70 -8.36
C LEU A 175 12.34 4.15 -8.65
N ASP A 176 12.75 4.28 -9.90
CA ASP A 176 13.97 5.02 -10.28
C ASP A 176 13.70 6.55 -10.41
N ALA A 177 12.77 7.10 -9.61
CA ALA A 177 12.41 8.53 -9.63
C ALA A 177 13.52 9.45 -9.08
N GLU A 178 14.60 8.93 -8.48
CA GLU A 178 15.81 9.71 -8.25
C GLU A 178 16.46 10.16 -9.58
N ALA A 179 16.35 9.35 -10.64
CA ALA A 179 16.88 9.70 -11.96
C ALA A 179 16.01 10.74 -12.69
N ILE A 180 14.71 10.81 -12.39
CA ILE A 180 13.76 11.73 -13.05
C ILE A 180 13.75 13.11 -12.37
N ILE A 181 13.86 13.15 -11.03
CA ILE A 181 13.96 14.41 -10.28
C ILE A 181 15.28 15.13 -10.61
N GLU A 182 16.39 14.41 -10.81
CA GLU A 182 17.63 15.02 -11.31
C GLU A 182 17.52 15.51 -12.75
N LYS A 183 16.83 14.78 -13.63
CA LYS A 183 16.63 15.19 -15.03
C LYS A 183 15.78 16.45 -15.14
N HIS A 184 14.72 16.55 -14.32
CA HIS A 184 13.88 17.75 -14.29
C HIS A 184 14.58 18.95 -13.64
N LYS A 185 15.45 18.75 -12.64
CA LYS A 185 16.30 19.84 -12.11
C LYS A 185 17.34 20.33 -13.13
N LYS A 186 17.89 19.45 -13.98
CA LYS A 186 18.88 19.81 -15.02
C LYS A 186 18.24 20.41 -16.29
N SER A 187 16.97 20.13 -16.59
CA SER A 187 16.24 20.74 -17.72
C SER A 187 15.62 22.11 -17.41
N SER A 188 15.66 22.55 -16.14
CA SER A 188 15.10 23.81 -15.67
C SER A 188 16.19 24.81 -15.25
N ASN A 189 17.33 24.81 -15.95
CA ASN A 189 18.23 25.96 -15.90
C ASN A 189 17.73 27.01 -16.91
N PRO A 190 17.39 28.24 -16.48
CA PRO A 190 17.05 29.31 -17.40
C PRO A 190 18.28 29.65 -18.22
N ILE A 191 18.06 29.78 -19.53
CA ILE A 191 18.98 30.42 -20.47
C ILE A 191 19.31 31.81 -19.87
N VAL A 192 20.57 32.01 -19.49
CA VAL A 192 21.17 33.35 -19.30
C VAL A 192 21.94 33.67 -20.58
#